data_AF-A0AAU5H6T1-F1
#
_entry.id   AF-A0AAU5H6T1-F1
#
_cell.length_a   1.000
_cell.length_b   1.000
_cell.length_c   1.000
_cell.angle_alpha   90.00
_cell.angle_beta   90.00
_cell.angle_gamma   90.00
#
_symmetry.space_group_name_H-M   'P 1'
#
loop_
_entity.id
_entity.type
_entity.pdbx_description
1 polymer ?
#
loop_
_entity_poly.entity_id
_entity_poly.type
_entity_poly.pdbx_seq_one_letter_code
_entity_poly.pdbx_strand_id
1 'polypeptide(L)'
;MNRFKLFLVTAASVLAIGLGLPNTAMAADPPKPSANTAQVSGDESSAYETGGWVYVAPGGYGSAYVYCPTGRTPTGGGGQSYGTVRAFLTDSYAVDPRGWFAQFYNAGTTGVSVRAYARCA
;
A
#
# COMPACT_ATOMS: atom_id res chain seq x y z
N MET A 1 17.03 48.76 40.77
CA MET A 1 15.66 49.24 41.05
C MET A 1 15.33 50.39 40.10
N ASN A 2 14.80 50.11 38.91
CA ASN A 2 14.39 51.17 37.96
C ASN A 2 12.88 51.07 37.72
N ARG A 3 12.17 52.08 38.22
CA ARG A 3 10.74 52.31 38.06
C ARG A 3 10.54 53.20 36.84
N PHE A 4 10.02 52.67 35.75
CA PHE A 4 9.64 53.50 34.60
C PHE A 4 8.17 53.91 34.72
N LYS A 5 7.98 55.21 34.91
CA LYS A 5 6.68 55.88 34.94
C LYS A 5 6.18 56.11 33.52
N LEU A 6 4.89 55.88 33.35
CA LEU A 6 4.05 56.13 32.20
C LEU A 6 3.92 57.64 31.92
N PHE A 7 4.04 58.07 30.66
CA PHE A 7 3.54 59.37 30.19
C PHE A 7 2.71 59.15 28.92
N LEU A 8 1.43 59.51 29.02
CA LEU A 8 0.45 59.62 27.94
C LEU A 8 0.65 60.96 27.22
N VAL A 9 0.62 60.98 25.88
CA VAL A 9 0.05 62.11 25.11
C VAL A 9 -0.64 61.58 23.84
N THR A 10 -1.84 62.10 23.64
CA THR A 10 -2.86 61.90 22.61
C THR A 10 -2.66 62.74 21.33
N ALA A 11 -3.15 62.25 20.18
CA ALA A 11 -3.91 62.97 19.12
C ALA A 11 -3.82 62.16 17.79
N ALA A 12 -4.88 61.57 17.25
CA ALA A 12 -6.01 62.13 16.48
C ALA A 12 -5.84 61.96 14.95
N SER A 13 -6.70 61.09 14.40
CA SER A 13 -7.43 61.17 13.11
C SER A 13 -6.68 61.12 11.76
N VAL A 14 -6.87 60.03 11.00
CA VAL A 14 -7.09 60.07 9.53
C VAL A 14 -8.09 58.98 9.12
N LEU A 15 -9.16 59.42 8.44
CA LEU A 15 -10.18 58.63 7.75
C LEU A 15 -9.60 58.10 6.43
N ALA A 16 -9.60 56.78 6.20
CA ALA A 16 -9.29 56.21 4.87
C ALA A 16 -10.11 54.94 4.61
N ILE A 17 -11.24 55.14 3.92
CA ILE A 17 -11.71 54.41 2.73
C ILE A 17 -11.56 52.88 2.75
N GLY A 18 -12.72 52.22 2.77
CA GLY A 18 -12.82 50.76 2.69
C GLY A 18 -12.14 50.14 1.48
N LEU A 19 -11.61 48.95 1.70
CA LEU A 19 -11.48 47.91 0.71
C LEU A 19 -11.96 46.62 1.37
N GLY A 20 -13.26 46.35 1.22
CA GLY A 20 -13.80 45.03 1.44
C GLY A 20 -13.14 44.10 0.43
N LEU A 21 -12.21 43.27 0.89
CA LEU A 21 -11.69 42.17 0.09
C LEU A 21 -12.87 41.27 -0.24
N PRO A 22 -13.13 40.93 -1.52
CA PRO A 22 -14.02 39.83 -1.81
C PRO A 22 -13.35 38.57 -1.27
N ASN A 23 -13.94 37.97 -0.23
CA ASN A 23 -13.72 36.56 0.08
C ASN A 23 -14.10 35.79 -1.18
N THR A 24 -13.13 35.44 -2.01
CA THR A 24 -13.29 34.37 -2.97
C THR A 24 -13.36 33.09 -2.16
N ALA A 25 -14.56 32.75 -1.70
CA ALA A 25 -14.83 31.42 -1.19
C ALA A 25 -14.43 30.46 -2.32
N MET A 26 -13.42 29.63 -2.08
CA MET A 26 -13.07 28.55 -2.99
C MET A 26 -14.35 27.74 -3.20
N ALA A 27 -14.78 27.61 -4.46
CA ALA A 27 -15.86 26.72 -4.79
C ALA A 27 -15.49 25.35 -4.21
N ALA A 28 -16.37 24.80 -3.37
CA ALA A 28 -16.18 23.45 -2.86
C ALA A 28 -16.05 22.50 -4.06
N ASP A 29 -15.08 21.58 -4.00
CA ASP A 29 -14.99 20.51 -4.99
C ASP A 29 -16.35 19.81 -5.08
N PRO A 30 -16.84 19.50 -6.30
CA PRO A 30 -18.04 18.71 -6.44
C PRO A 30 -17.84 17.39 -5.66
N PRO A 31 -18.85 16.91 -4.94
CA PRO A 31 -18.72 15.69 -4.16
C PRO A 31 -18.24 14.56 -5.05
N LYS A 32 -17.12 13.91 -4.65
CA LYS A 32 -16.61 12.71 -5.31
C LYS A 32 -17.79 11.76 -5.50
N PRO A 33 -18.04 11.27 -6.73
CA PRO A 33 -19.09 10.29 -6.96
C PRO A 33 -18.98 9.17 -5.93
N SER A 34 -20.10 8.81 -5.31
CA SER A 34 -20.15 7.68 -4.39
C SER A 34 -19.48 6.48 -5.07
N ALA A 35 -18.52 5.86 -4.39
CA ALA A 35 -17.88 4.66 -4.92
C ALA A 35 -18.99 3.61 -5.13
N ASN A 36 -19.25 3.25 -6.39
CA ASN A 36 -20.08 2.09 -6.67
C ASN A 36 -19.41 0.89 -6.02
N THR A 37 -20.18 0.05 -5.32
CA THR A 37 -19.68 -1.24 -4.86
C THR A 37 -19.15 -2.00 -6.07
N ALA A 38 -17.85 -2.31 -6.07
CA ALA A 38 -17.24 -3.10 -7.12
C ALA A 38 -18.02 -4.41 -7.25
N GLN A 39 -18.56 -4.68 -8.44
CA GLN A 39 -19.15 -5.97 -8.72
C GLN A 39 -18.01 -6.99 -8.70
N VAL A 40 -18.00 -7.85 -7.70
CA VAL A 40 -17.14 -9.04 -7.71
C VAL A 40 -17.66 -9.90 -8.86
N SER A 41 -16.96 -9.91 -9.98
CA SER A 41 -17.26 -10.82 -11.10
C SER A 41 -17.26 -12.24 -10.53
N GLY A 42 -18.43 -12.87 -10.56
CA GLY A 42 -18.73 -14.07 -9.78
C GLY A 42 -17.73 -15.20 -10.02
N ASP A 43 -17.01 -15.56 -8.97
CA ASP A 43 -17.18 -16.83 -8.29
C ASP A 43 -16.60 -16.66 -6.87
N GLU A 44 -17.44 -16.75 -5.83
CA GLU A 44 -16.95 -16.90 -4.46
C GLU A 44 -16.11 -18.18 -4.28
N SER A 45 -15.99 -19.02 -5.32
CA SER A 45 -15.11 -20.18 -5.34
C SER A 45 -13.65 -19.89 -5.74
N SER A 46 -13.20 -18.64 -5.96
CA SER A 46 -11.76 -18.36 -6.24
C SER A 46 -10.87 -18.97 -5.15
N ALA A 47 -10.36 -20.18 -5.39
CA ALA A 47 -9.71 -20.98 -4.38
C ALA A 47 -8.34 -20.38 -4.09
N TYR A 48 -8.03 -20.25 -2.80
CA TYR A 48 -6.71 -19.82 -2.39
C TYR A 48 -5.83 -21.05 -2.17
N GLU A 49 -4.82 -21.19 -3.01
CA GLU A 49 -3.85 -22.27 -2.87
C GLU A 49 -2.54 -21.72 -2.33
N THR A 50 -1.90 -22.48 -1.43
CA THR A 50 -0.56 -22.16 -0.93
C THR A 50 0.40 -23.31 -1.16
N GLY A 51 1.59 -23.00 -1.66
CA GLY A 51 2.67 -23.96 -1.79
C GLY A 51 3.32 -24.30 -0.45
N GLY A 52 4.22 -25.27 -0.49
CA GLY A 52 5.08 -25.60 0.63
C GLY A 52 6.03 -24.46 0.98
N TRP A 53 6.47 -24.44 2.23
CA TRP A 53 7.55 -23.54 2.67
C TRP A 53 8.90 -24.01 2.12
N VAL A 54 9.66 -23.05 1.61
CA VAL A 54 11.02 -23.21 1.08
C VAL A 54 11.96 -22.39 1.94
N TYR A 55 13.02 -23.01 2.44
CA TYR A 55 14.06 -22.29 3.18
C TYR A 55 15.02 -21.59 2.21
N VAL A 56 15.35 -20.34 2.52
CA VAL A 56 16.30 -19.52 1.77
C VAL A 56 17.40 -19.06 2.71
N ALA A 57 18.63 -19.49 2.43
CA ALA A 57 19.80 -19.10 3.18
C ALA A 57 20.07 -17.57 3.06
N PRO A 58 20.77 -16.95 4.02
CA PRO A 58 21.23 -15.56 3.93
C PRO A 58 21.96 -15.28 2.61
N GLY A 59 21.65 -14.16 1.94
CA GLY A 59 22.22 -13.77 0.65
C GLY A 59 21.82 -14.66 -0.53
N GLY A 60 20.88 -15.58 -0.34
CA GLY A 60 20.45 -16.54 -1.35
C GLY A 60 19.17 -16.15 -2.07
N TYR A 61 18.94 -16.81 -3.22
CA TYR A 61 17.66 -16.81 -3.93
C TYR A 61 16.93 -18.13 -3.68
N GLY A 62 15.62 -18.07 -3.50
CA GLY A 62 14.74 -19.23 -3.36
C GLY A 62 13.53 -19.11 -4.25
N SER A 63 13.16 -20.22 -4.89
CA SER A 63 11.98 -20.30 -5.75
C SER A 63 10.90 -21.15 -5.08
N ALA A 64 9.67 -20.65 -5.08
CA ALA A 64 8.51 -21.35 -4.58
C ALA A 64 7.44 -21.47 -5.66
N TYR A 65 6.73 -22.59 -5.63
CA TYR A 65 5.66 -22.91 -6.57
C TYR A 65 4.40 -23.34 -5.82
N VAL A 66 3.26 -23.04 -6.42
CA VAL A 66 1.96 -23.62 -6.05
C VAL A 66 1.19 -23.92 -7.32
N TYR A 67 0.33 -24.93 -7.30
CA TYR A 67 -0.48 -25.31 -8.45
C TYR A 67 -1.95 -25.28 -8.09
N CYS A 68 -2.74 -24.63 -8.92
CA CYS A 68 -4.19 -24.71 -8.87
C CYS A 68 -4.68 -26.14 -9.12
N PRO A 69 -5.83 -26.53 -8.53
CA PRO A 69 -6.46 -27.81 -8.81
C PRO A 69 -6.69 -28.04 -10.30
N THR A 70 -6.82 -29.30 -10.70
CA THR A 70 -7.13 -29.67 -12.08
C THR A 70 -8.38 -28.94 -12.57
N GLY A 71 -8.31 -28.37 -13.77
CA GLY A 71 -9.41 -27.62 -14.38
C GLY A 71 -9.49 -26.14 -14.00
N ARG A 72 -8.60 -25.65 -13.12
CA ARG A 72 -8.52 -24.23 -12.73
C ARG A 72 -7.24 -23.57 -13.19
N THR A 73 -7.33 -22.29 -13.50
CA THR A 73 -6.21 -21.45 -13.95
C THR A 73 -5.87 -20.44 -12.85
N PRO A 74 -4.58 -20.19 -12.59
CA PRO A 74 -4.17 -19.13 -11.67
C PRO A 74 -4.50 -17.76 -12.29
N THR A 75 -5.43 -17.03 -11.66
CA THR A 75 -5.82 -15.67 -12.07
C THR A 75 -5.02 -14.58 -11.36
N GLY A 76 -4.29 -14.97 -10.31
CA GLY A 76 -3.37 -14.13 -9.58
C GLY A 76 -2.62 -14.93 -8.52
N GLY A 77 -1.66 -14.30 -7.86
CA GLY A 77 -0.87 -14.95 -6.84
C GLY A 77 0.19 -14.04 -6.27
N GLY A 78 1.14 -14.64 -5.56
CA GLY A 78 2.25 -13.91 -4.98
C GLY A 78 3.10 -14.78 -4.09
N GLY A 79 3.80 -14.09 -3.19
CA GLY A 79 4.72 -14.69 -2.26
C GLY A 79 4.41 -14.35 -0.81
N GLN A 80 4.67 -15.28 0.10
CA GLN A 80 4.65 -15.05 1.54
C GLN A 80 6.00 -15.44 2.14
N SER A 81 6.52 -14.65 3.08
CA SER A 81 7.69 -14.98 3.88
C SER A 81 7.34 -15.08 5.36
N TYR A 82 8.07 -15.92 6.09
CA TYR A 82 8.01 -16.06 7.54
C TYR A 82 9.41 -16.00 8.15
N GLY A 83 9.57 -15.23 9.23
CA GLY A 83 10.86 -14.98 9.89
C GLY A 83 11.30 -13.51 9.79
N THR A 84 12.59 -13.26 9.89
CA THR A 84 13.17 -11.91 9.85
C THR A 84 12.83 -11.23 8.51
N VAL A 85 12.29 -10.01 8.59
CA VAL A 85 11.77 -9.20 7.48
C VAL A 85 12.90 -8.64 6.58
N ARG A 86 13.55 -9.52 5.82
CA ARG A 86 14.50 -9.17 4.74
C ARG A 86 14.42 -10.11 3.53
N ALA A 87 13.26 -10.73 3.33
CA ALA A 87 12.95 -11.46 2.09
C ALA A 87 12.26 -10.52 1.11
N PHE A 88 12.82 -10.39 -0.10
CA PHE A 88 12.28 -9.58 -1.17
C PHE A 88 11.75 -10.49 -2.27
N LEU A 89 10.48 -10.35 -2.62
CA LEU A 89 9.91 -10.99 -3.80
C LEU A 89 10.48 -10.29 -5.05
N THR A 90 11.22 -11.01 -5.89
CA THR A 90 11.86 -10.45 -7.09
C THR A 90 11.03 -10.70 -8.34
N ASP A 91 10.39 -11.87 -8.41
CA ASP A 91 9.62 -12.29 -9.57
C ASP A 91 8.37 -13.03 -9.10
N SER A 92 7.25 -12.77 -9.76
CA SER A 92 5.98 -13.43 -9.44
C SER A 92 5.07 -13.44 -10.65
N TYR A 93 4.78 -14.62 -11.18
CA TYR A 93 3.98 -14.77 -12.39
C TYR A 93 3.32 -16.16 -12.46
N ALA A 94 2.25 -16.25 -13.24
CA ALA A 94 1.63 -17.52 -13.59
C ALA A 94 2.58 -18.35 -14.46
N VAL A 95 2.76 -19.61 -14.13
CA VAL A 95 3.51 -20.60 -14.92
C VAL A 95 2.56 -21.68 -15.41
N ASP A 96 2.67 -22.01 -16.69
CA ASP A 96 1.75 -22.86 -17.44
C ASP A 96 1.33 -24.17 -16.74
N PRO A 97 0.11 -24.68 -17.01
CA PRO A 97 -1.15 -23.94 -17.19
C PRO A 97 -1.85 -23.68 -15.84
N ARG A 98 -1.30 -24.21 -14.74
CA ARG A 98 -1.94 -24.22 -13.41
C ARG A 98 -1.07 -23.63 -12.31
N GLY A 99 0.18 -23.30 -12.59
CA GLY A 99 1.15 -22.95 -11.56
C GLY A 99 1.25 -21.46 -11.30
N TRP A 100 1.64 -21.09 -10.10
CA TRP A 100 2.15 -19.76 -9.80
C TRP A 100 3.58 -19.89 -9.26
N PHE A 101 4.47 -19.08 -9.82
CA PHE A 101 5.87 -18.98 -9.41
C PHE A 101 6.09 -17.72 -8.59
N ALA A 102 6.89 -17.84 -7.54
CA ALA A 102 7.39 -16.72 -6.75
C ALA A 102 8.87 -16.92 -6.43
N GLN A 103 9.72 -15.96 -6.80
CA GLN A 103 11.13 -15.95 -6.44
C GLN A 103 11.40 -14.92 -5.34
N PHE A 104 12.25 -15.30 -4.39
CA PHE A 104 12.62 -14.46 -3.28
C PHE A 104 14.13 -14.36 -3.15
N TYR A 105 14.61 -13.16 -2.80
CA TYR A 105 15.97 -12.91 -2.35
C TYR A 105 16.00 -12.64 -0.84
N ASN A 106 16.86 -13.35 -0.10
CA ASN A 106 17.06 -13.11 1.33
C ASN A 106 18.24 -12.16 1.56
N ALA A 107 17.98 -10.88 1.82
CA ALA A 107 19.00 -9.89 2.18
C ALA A 107 19.31 -9.85 3.69
N GLY A 108 18.80 -10.82 4.45
CA GLY A 108 19.05 -10.98 5.88
C GLY A 108 20.38 -11.65 6.18
N THR A 109 20.70 -11.74 7.47
CA THR A 109 21.84 -12.49 8.01
C THR A 109 21.42 -13.85 8.57
N THR A 110 20.12 -14.14 8.61
CA THR A 110 19.51 -15.40 9.04
C THR A 110 18.67 -15.98 7.91
N GLY A 111 18.48 -17.29 7.92
CA GLY A 111 17.61 -17.95 6.94
C GLY A 111 16.16 -17.56 7.12
N VAL A 112 15.42 -17.57 6.01
CA VAL A 112 14.00 -17.22 5.96
C VAL A 112 13.21 -18.32 5.25
N SER A 113 11.98 -18.54 5.65
CA SER A 113 11.08 -19.46 4.96
C SER A 113 10.13 -18.67 4.07
N VAL A 114 10.00 -19.07 2.80
CA VAL A 114 9.14 -18.42 1.81
C VAL A 114 8.22 -19.43 1.14
N ARG A 115 7.08 -18.99 0.60
CA ARG A 115 6.18 -19.83 -0.20
C ARG A 115 5.42 -19.02 -1.22
N ALA A 116 4.95 -19.67 -2.27
CA ALA A 116 4.03 -19.09 -3.25
C ALA A 116 2.57 -19.28 -2.81
N TYR A 117 1.69 -18.40 -3.27
CA TYR A 117 0.25 -18.59 -3.23
C TYR A 117 -0.40 -18.22 -4.57
N ALA A 118 -1.58 -18.75 -4.84
CA ALA A 118 -2.37 -18.49 -6.03
C ALA A 118 -3.86 -18.32 -5.72
N ARG A 119 -4.54 -17.51 -6.53
CA ARG A 119 -6.00 -17.47 -6.66
C ARG A 119 -6.36 -18.27 -7.92
N CYS A 120 -7.26 -19.24 -7.77
CA CYS A 120 -7.59 -20.19 -8.82
C CYS A 120 -9.07 -20.09 -9.18
N ALA A 121 -9.36 -19.85 -10.47
CA ALA A 121 -10.70 -19.83 -11.03
C ALA A 121 -10.82 -20.83 -12.19
#